data_AF-A0A963GSA2-F1
#
_entry.id   AF-A0A963GSA2-F1
#
_cell.length_a   1.000
_cell.length_b   1.000
_cell.length_c   1.000
_cell.angle_alpha   90.00
_cell.angle_beta   90.00
_cell.angle_gamma   90.00
#
_symmetry.space_group_name_H-M   'P 1'
#
loop_
_entity.id
_entity.type
_entity.pdbx_description
1 polymer ?
#
loop_
_entity_poly.entity_id
_entity_poly.type
_entity_poly.pdbx_seq_one_letter_code
_entity_poly.pdbx_strand_id
1 'polypeptide(L)' 'MTQDLRFRTHEVCNQPAPLAHYNAWTSDTALAEAVAREGGGWADHELTDYGGLVGGEMRALGVQIPPQRD' A
#
# COMPACT_ATOMS: atom_id res chain seq x y z
N MET A 1 30.79 3.50 15.88
CA MET A 1 29.99 4.56 15.23
C MET A 1 29.08 5.18 16.30
N THR A 2 29.56 6.20 17.00
CA THR A 2 28.84 6.84 18.15
C THR A 2 28.75 8.34 17.91
N GLN A 3 28.35 8.73 16.69
CA GLN A 3 28.37 10.13 16.26
C GLN A 3 26.97 10.77 16.20
N ASP A 4 25.91 10.03 16.51
CA ASP A 4 24.53 10.45 16.22
C ASP A 4 23.78 11.14 17.37
N LEU A 5 24.37 11.23 18.57
CA LEU A 5 23.72 11.88 19.73
C LEU A 5 24.14 13.33 19.92
N ARG A 6 25.36 13.72 19.51
CA ARG A 6 25.94 15.04 19.83
C ARG A 6 25.28 16.22 19.08
N PHE A 7 24.60 15.94 17.97
CA PHE A 7 23.94 16.94 17.13
C PHE A 7 22.42 16.70 16.97
N ARG A 8 21.86 15.73 17.70
CA ARG A 8 20.43 15.42 17.64
C ARG A 8 19.64 16.55 18.32
N THR A 9 18.83 17.30 17.58
CA THR A 9 18.11 18.49 18.10
C THR A 9 16.79 18.14 18.79
N HIS A 10 16.18 17.01 18.42
CA HIS A 10 14.99 16.46 19.04
C HIS A 10 14.88 14.96 18.75
N GLU A 11 14.03 14.27 19.50
CA GLU A 11 13.61 12.91 19.18
C GLU A 11 12.35 12.97 18.31
N VAL A 12 12.36 12.21 17.20
CA VAL A 12 11.17 12.04 16.37
C VAL A 12 10.34 10.89 16.95
N CYS A 13 9.22 11.22 17.58
CA CYS A 13 8.26 10.25 18.12
C CYS A 13 6.97 10.24 17.28
N ASN A 14 6.04 9.34 17.63
CA ASN A 14 4.73 9.22 16.99
C ASN A 14 4.78 8.99 15.45
N GLN A 15 5.78 8.28 14.96
CA GLN A 15 5.80 7.80 13.57
C GLN A 15 5.08 6.46 13.52
N PRO A 16 3.88 6.37 12.91
CA PRO A 16 3.25 5.08 12.69
C PRO A 16 4.14 4.24 11.78
N ALA A 17 4.05 2.92 11.94
CA ALA A 17 4.69 2.03 10.98
C ALA A 17 4.14 2.30 9.57
N PRO A 18 4.98 2.20 8.52
CA PRO A 18 4.50 2.22 7.16
C PRO A 18 3.38 1.20 6.97
N LEU A 19 2.38 1.52 6.15
CA LEU A 19 1.32 0.57 5.82
C LEU A 19 1.96 -0.72 5.30
N ALA A 20 1.67 -1.85 5.93
CA ALA A 20 2.23 -3.15 5.56
C ALA A 20 1.60 -3.68 4.25
N HIS A 21 1.96 -4.90 3.85
CA HIS A 21 1.26 -5.60 2.77
C HIS A 21 -0.20 -5.79 3.16
N TYR A 22 -1.09 -5.47 2.24
CA TYR A 22 -2.54 -5.68 2.37
C TYR A 22 -3.12 -6.04 1.01
N ASN A 23 -4.34 -6.58 0.98
CA ASN A 23 -5.03 -6.81 -0.27
C ASN A 23 -5.89 -5.58 -0.61
N ALA A 24 -5.53 -4.86 -1.67
CA ALA A 24 -6.18 -3.62 -2.06
C ALA A 24 -7.65 -3.79 -2.50
N TRP A 25 -8.04 -5.01 -2.90
CA TRP A 25 -9.43 -5.35 -3.20
C TRP A 25 -10.22 -5.60 -1.93
N THR A 26 -9.84 -6.61 -1.14
CA THR A 26 -10.65 -7.05 0.01
C THR A 26 -10.67 -6.06 1.17
N SER A 27 -9.76 -5.07 1.20
CA SER A 27 -9.77 -4.00 2.19
C SER A 27 -10.71 -2.84 1.84
N ASP A 28 -11.18 -2.74 0.60
CA ASP A 28 -12.05 -1.65 0.13
C ASP A 28 -13.50 -2.13 -0.03
N THR A 29 -14.23 -2.09 1.08
CA THR A 29 -15.65 -2.50 1.11
C THR A 29 -16.50 -1.71 0.13
N ALA A 30 -16.26 -0.40 0.00
CA ALA A 30 -17.08 0.45 -0.86
C ALA A 30 -16.92 0.07 -2.34
N LEU A 31 -15.69 -0.24 -2.75
CA LEU A 31 -15.39 -0.74 -4.08
C LEU A 31 -16.01 -2.13 -4.33
N ALA A 32 -15.85 -3.06 -3.40
CA ALA A 32 -16.38 -4.42 -3.51
C ALA A 32 -17.92 -4.43 -3.66
N GLU A 33 -18.61 -3.63 -2.82
CA GLU A 33 -20.06 -3.46 -2.90
C GLU A 33 -20.51 -2.83 -4.21
N ALA A 34 -19.78 -1.83 -4.72
CA ALA A 34 -20.09 -1.20 -6.00
C ALA A 34 -19.98 -2.20 -7.15
N VAL A 35 -18.89 -2.98 -7.23
CA VAL A 35 -18.70 -3.99 -8.28
C VAL A 35 -19.80 -5.05 -8.23
N ALA A 36 -20.17 -5.54 -7.04
CA ALA A 36 -21.26 -6.49 -6.90
C ALA A 36 -22.60 -5.91 -7.39
N ARG A 37 -22.91 -4.65 -7.03
CA ARG A 37 -24.14 -3.95 -7.45
C ARG A 37 -24.21 -3.76 -8.96
N GLU A 38 -23.09 -3.44 -9.60
CA GLU A 38 -23.02 -3.23 -11.05
C GLU A 38 -22.84 -4.54 -11.85
N GLY A 39 -22.99 -5.71 -11.21
CA GLY A 39 -22.97 -7.01 -11.87
C GLY A 39 -21.56 -7.57 -12.16
N GLY A 40 -20.52 -6.98 -11.59
CA GLY A 40 -19.12 -7.41 -11.73
C GLY A 40 -18.68 -8.51 -10.76
N GLY A 41 -19.59 -9.08 -9.96
CA GLY A 41 -19.24 -10.08 -8.94
C GLY A 41 -18.59 -11.36 -9.48
N TRP A 42 -18.70 -11.64 -10.78
CA TRP A 42 -18.00 -12.75 -11.43
C TRP A 42 -16.46 -12.62 -11.37
N ALA A 43 -15.94 -11.41 -11.17
CA ALA A 43 -14.50 -11.13 -11.15
C ALA A 43 -13.88 -11.19 -9.75
N ASP A 44 -14.64 -11.49 -8.69
CA ASP A 44 -14.18 -11.37 -7.29
C ASP A 44 -12.88 -12.14 -6.98
N HIS A 45 -12.74 -13.34 -7.53
CA HIS A 45 -11.52 -14.14 -7.37
C HIS A 45 -10.31 -13.46 -8.04
N GLU A 46 -10.45 -13.04 -9.30
CA GLU A 46 -9.39 -12.36 -10.06
C GLU A 46 -9.00 -11.03 -9.40
N LEU A 47 -9.99 -10.28 -8.90
CA LEU A 47 -9.77 -9.03 -8.19
C LEU A 47 -9.10 -9.24 -6.83
N THR A 48 -9.41 -10.33 -6.14
CA THR A 48 -8.72 -10.71 -4.89
C THR A 48 -7.25 -11.00 -5.15
N ASP A 49 -6.94 -11.82 -6.16
CA ASP A 49 -5.54 -12.14 -6.51
C ASP A 49 -4.77 -10.89 -6.91
N TYR A 50 -5.37 -10.09 -7.80
CA TYR A 50 -4.75 -8.86 -8.28
C TYR A 50 -4.59 -7.81 -7.18
N GLY A 51 -5.58 -7.68 -6.29
CA GLY A 51 -5.54 -6.79 -5.13
C GLY A 51 -4.39 -7.12 -4.18
N GLY A 52 -4.04 -8.41 -4.03
CA GLY A 52 -2.87 -8.86 -3.28
C GLY A 52 -1.54 -8.41 -3.90
N LEU A 53 -1.42 -8.48 -5.23
CA LEU A 53 -0.23 -8.01 -5.95
C LEU A 53 -0.08 -6.48 -5.85
N VAL A 54 -1.18 -5.75 -6.04
CA VAL A 54 -1.22 -4.29 -5.97
C VAL A 54 -0.82 -3.78 -4.59
N GLY A 55 -1.41 -4.32 -3.52
CA GLY A 55 -1.11 -3.89 -2.15
C GLY A 55 0.19 -4.48 -1.56
N GLY A 56 0.87 -5.33 -2.33
CA GLY A 56 2.15 -5.94 -1.97
C GLY A 56 3.29 -5.53 -2.92
N GLU A 57 3.69 -6.46 -3.80
CA GLU A 57 4.89 -6.34 -4.63
C GLU A 57 4.87 -5.12 -5.57
N MET A 58 3.74 -4.85 -6.25
CA MET A 58 3.66 -3.73 -7.18
C MET A 58 3.85 -2.38 -6.46
N ARG A 59 3.25 -2.23 -5.27
CA ARG A 59 3.46 -1.06 -4.42
C ARG A 59 4.92 -0.92 -4.00
N ALA A 60 5.58 -2.02 -3.61
CA ALA A 60 6.99 -1.99 -3.23
C ALA A 60 7.90 -1.54 -4.38
N LEU A 61 7.66 -2.06 -5.60
CA LEU A 61 8.41 -1.68 -6.79
C LEU A 61 8.15 -0.22 -7.22
N GLY A 62 6.89 0.25 -7.12
CA GLY A 62 6.53 1.63 -7.45
C GLY A 62 7.20 2.68 -6.57
N VAL A 63 7.54 2.35 -5.32
CA VAL A 63 8.34 3.23 -4.45
C VAL A 63 9.80 3.32 -4.91
N GLN A 64 10.33 2.25 -5.48
CA GLN A 64 11.74 2.16 -5.91
C GLN A 64 11.98 2.78 -7.29
N ILE A 65 10.97 2.83 -8.15
CA ILE A 65 11.04 3.39 -9.49
C ILE A 65 10.32 4.75 -9.48
N PRO A 66 11.03 5.87 -9.24
CA PRO A 66 10.40 7.18 -9.31
C PRO A 66 9.83 7.41 -10.72
N PRO A 67 8.72 8.17 -10.86
CA PRO A 67 8.18 8.50 -12.16
C PRO A 67 9.27 9.16 -13.00
N GLN A 68 9.40 8.75 -14.27
CA GLN A 68 10.24 9.45 -15.23
C GLN A 68 9.66 10.86 -15.38
N ARG A 69 10.34 11.85 -14.78
CA ARG A 69 9.98 13.25 -14.95
C ARG A 69 10.71 13.72 -16.20
N ASP A 70 9.94 14.13 -17.21
CA ASP A 70 10.42 14.84 -18.39
C ASP A 70 11.06 16.18 -18.01
#